data_AF-A0A521S8T3-F1
#
_entry.id   AF-A0A521S8T3-F1
#
_cell.length_a   1.000
_cell.length_b   1.000
_cell.length_c   1.000
_cell.angle_alpha   90.00
_cell.angle_beta   90.00
_cell.angle_gamma   90.00
#
_symmetry.space_group_name_H-M   'P 1'
#
loop_
_entity.id
_entity.type
_entity.pdbx_description
1 polymer ?
#
loop_
_entity_poly.entity_id
_entity_poly.type
_entity_poly.pdbx_seq_one_letter_code
_entity_poly.pdbx_strand_id
1 'polypeptide(L)'
;MSKNHGPSKILSLVESTRALRDPIRRAARLAKLATQVEPGQAEAVFVAALEEIARIRDPWLRDAARGFVVDAHVGLGQYAQALALASRMESAYQRALCYAEVRHAVRSDVDKTLANSADAGFVLAREQLDSDSRADLERAVRLIEED
;
A
#
# COMPACT_ATOMS: atom_id res chain seq x y z
N MET A 1 -22.92 -21.01 0.89
CA MET A 1 -23.57 -20.00 0.03
C MET A 1 -22.51 -19.01 -0.43
N SER A 2 -21.85 -19.26 -1.57
CA SER A 2 -20.88 -18.32 -2.15
C SER A 2 -21.62 -17.03 -2.49
N LYS A 3 -21.25 -15.93 -1.84
CA LYS A 3 -21.72 -14.62 -2.26
C LYS A 3 -20.97 -14.30 -3.55
N ASN A 4 -21.51 -14.77 -4.67
CA ASN A 4 -21.12 -14.34 -6.01
C ASN A 4 -21.39 -12.84 -6.09
N HIS A 5 -20.40 -12.03 -5.74
CA HIS A 5 -20.39 -10.61 -6.02
C HIS A 5 -20.05 -10.48 -7.50
N GLY A 6 -21.07 -10.65 -8.36
CA GLY A 6 -20.90 -10.58 -9.81
C GLY A 6 -20.22 -9.26 -10.23
N PRO A 7 -19.62 -9.21 -11.43
CA PRO A 7 -18.87 -8.05 -11.93
C PRO A 7 -19.63 -6.72 -11.80
N SER A 8 -20.96 -6.73 -11.94
CA SER A 8 -21.82 -5.55 -11.77
C SER A 8 -21.77 -4.93 -10.37
N LYS A 9 -21.59 -5.71 -9.31
CA LYS A 9 -21.57 -5.20 -7.93
C LYS A 9 -20.25 -4.51 -7.59
N ILE A 10 -19.13 -5.03 -8.11
CA ILE A 10 -17.82 -4.41 -7.91
C ILE A 10 -17.73 -3.09 -8.68
N LEU A 11 -18.19 -3.06 -9.93
CA LEU A 11 -18.26 -1.84 -10.72
C LEU A 11 -19.06 -0.75 -9.99
N SER A 12 -20.22 -1.10 -9.43
CA SER A 12 -21.03 -0.20 -8.60
C SER A 12 -20.27 0.33 -7.37
N LEU A 13 -19.50 -0.52 -6.68
CA LEU A 13 -18.72 -0.10 -5.51
C LEU A 13 -17.55 0.83 -5.88
N VAL A 14 -16.88 0.55 -7.00
CA VAL A 14 -15.83 1.41 -7.55
C VAL A 14 -16.41 2.78 -7.93
N GLU A 15 -17.55 2.81 -8.62
CA GLU A 15 -18.24 4.06 -8.99
C GLU A 15 -18.71 4.85 -7.76
N SER A 16 -19.27 4.17 -6.76
CA SER A 16 -19.69 4.80 -5.51
C SER A 16 -18.49 5.40 -4.77
N THR A 17 -17.33 4.75 -4.84
CA THR A 17 -16.08 5.28 -4.26
C THR A 17 -15.60 6.52 -5.02
N ARG A 18 -15.77 6.58 -6.35
CA ARG A 18 -15.43 7.77 -7.16
C ARG A 18 -16.23 9.02 -6.78
N ALA A 19 -17.38 8.87 -6.14
CA ALA A 19 -18.18 9.99 -5.63
C ALA A 19 -17.57 10.68 -4.39
N LEU A 20 -16.59 10.06 -3.70
CA LEU A 20 -15.93 10.71 -2.57
C LEU A 20 -15.10 11.91 -3.04
N ARG A 21 -15.24 13.06 -2.37
CA ARG A 21 -14.53 14.29 -2.74
C ARG A 21 -13.01 14.19 -2.56
N ASP A 22 -12.58 13.54 -1.49
CA ASP A 22 -11.17 13.43 -1.11
C ASP A 22 -10.48 12.27 -1.86
N PRO A 23 -9.46 12.56 -2.69
CA PRO A 23 -8.77 11.54 -3.49
C PRO A 23 -8.01 10.51 -2.65
N ILE A 24 -7.51 10.89 -1.47
CA ILE A 24 -6.82 9.95 -0.57
C ILE A 24 -7.83 8.94 -0.02
N ARG A 25 -9.01 9.43 0.40
CA ARG A 25 -10.10 8.55 0.84
C ARG A 25 -10.59 7.63 -0.27
N ARG A 26 -10.60 8.09 -1.53
CA ARG A 26 -10.90 7.22 -2.68
C ARG A 26 -9.89 6.10 -2.81
N ALA A 27 -8.60 6.42 -2.86
CA ALA A 27 -7.53 5.44 -2.97
C ALA A 27 -7.57 4.42 -1.82
N ALA A 28 -7.70 4.89 -0.57
CA ALA A 28 -7.80 4.04 0.61
C ALA A 28 -9.02 3.12 0.56
N ARG A 29 -10.18 3.64 0.13
CA ARG A 29 -11.41 2.85 0.04
C ARG A 29 -11.34 1.79 -1.06
N LEU A 30 -10.71 2.12 -2.20
CA LEU A 30 -10.48 1.17 -3.29
C LEU A 30 -9.47 0.10 -2.88
N ALA A 31 -8.35 0.47 -2.24
CA ALA A 31 -7.39 -0.49 -1.70
C ALA A 31 -8.06 -1.48 -0.73
N LYS A 32 -8.87 -0.98 0.21
CA LYS A 32 -9.66 -1.82 1.11
C LYS A 32 -10.71 -2.68 0.39
N LEU A 33 -11.28 -2.19 -0.71
CA LEU A 33 -12.22 -3.00 -1.51
C LEU A 33 -11.51 -4.15 -2.20
N ALA A 34 -10.27 -3.95 -2.67
CA ALA A 34 -9.48 -4.99 -3.33
C ALA A 34 -9.24 -6.20 -2.41
N THR A 35 -9.13 -6.00 -1.10
CA THR A 35 -8.99 -7.10 -0.13
C THR A 35 -10.29 -7.85 0.19
N GLN A 36 -11.43 -7.36 -0.30
CA GLN A 36 -12.77 -7.90 -0.01
C GLN A 36 -13.43 -8.61 -1.21
N VAL A 37 -12.75 -8.63 -2.35
CA VAL A 37 -13.24 -9.21 -3.61
C VAL A 37 -12.45 -10.46 -3.95
N GLU A 38 -12.94 -11.23 -4.92
CA GLU A 38 -12.23 -12.43 -5.38
C GLU A 38 -10.86 -12.03 -5.98
N PRO A 39 -9.81 -12.87 -5.86
CA PRO A 39 -8.47 -12.55 -6.37
C PRO A 39 -8.45 -12.11 -7.83
N GLY A 40 -9.29 -12.71 -8.69
CA GLY A 40 -9.39 -12.33 -10.11
C GLY A 40 -10.03 -10.96 -10.35
N GLN A 41 -10.64 -10.35 -9.34
CA GLN A 41 -11.27 -9.02 -9.40
C GLN A 41 -10.44 -7.97 -8.65
N ALA A 42 -9.62 -8.37 -7.68
CA ALA A 42 -8.78 -7.47 -6.88
C ALA A 42 -7.87 -6.61 -7.75
N GLU A 43 -7.28 -7.19 -8.80
CA GLU A 43 -6.40 -6.48 -9.73
C GLU A 43 -7.09 -5.28 -10.40
N ALA A 44 -8.33 -5.46 -10.86
CA ALA A 44 -9.09 -4.37 -11.47
C ALA A 44 -9.39 -3.24 -10.47
N VAL A 45 -9.61 -3.59 -9.20
CA VAL A 45 -9.82 -2.60 -8.13
C VAL A 45 -8.52 -1.87 -7.79
N PHE A 46 -7.38 -2.56 -7.77
CA PHE A 46 -6.06 -1.95 -7.60
C PHE A 46 -5.73 -0.97 -8.74
N VAL A 47 -6.02 -1.34 -9.99
CA VAL A 47 -5.86 -0.43 -11.13
C VAL A 47 -6.70 0.83 -10.92
N ALA A 48 -7.97 0.70 -10.51
CA ALA A 48 -8.81 1.85 -10.22
C ALA A 48 -8.25 2.72 -9.06
N ALA A 49 -7.65 2.11 -8.04
CA ALA A 49 -6.99 2.84 -6.94
C ALA A 49 -5.79 3.65 -7.46
N LEU A 50 -4.96 3.03 -8.30
CA LEU A 50 -3.78 3.67 -8.89
C LEU A 50 -4.15 4.80 -9.86
N GLU A 51 -5.25 4.67 -10.61
CA GLU A 51 -5.81 5.76 -11.43
C GLU A 51 -6.21 6.98 -10.58
N GLU A 52 -6.84 6.75 -9.42
CA GLU A 52 -7.20 7.84 -8.50
C GLU A 52 -5.96 8.48 -7.88
N ILE A 53 -4.95 7.68 -7.51
CA ILE A 53 -3.66 8.15 -7.02
C ILE A 53 -2.97 9.03 -8.06
N ALA A 54 -2.98 8.63 -9.34
CA ALA A 54 -2.37 9.39 -10.43
C ALA A 54 -2.98 10.79 -10.61
N ARG A 55 -4.23 11.01 -10.17
CA ARG A 55 -4.91 12.32 -10.21
C ARG A 55 -4.50 13.25 -9.06
N ILE A 56 -3.82 12.73 -8.03
CA ILE A 56 -3.34 13.53 -6.90
C ILE A 56 -2.14 14.37 -7.35
N ARG A 57 -2.29 15.70 -7.27
CA ARG A 57 -1.25 16.65 -7.70
C ARG A 57 -0.11 16.74 -6.69
N ASP A 58 -0.43 16.73 -5.41
CA ASP A 58 0.56 16.81 -4.33
C ASP A 58 1.34 15.48 -4.23
N PRO A 59 2.68 15.49 -4.42
CA PRO A 59 3.47 14.26 -4.41
C PRO A 59 3.44 13.53 -3.06
N TRP A 60 3.41 14.28 -1.95
CA TRP A 60 3.37 13.69 -0.62
C TRP A 60 2.05 12.95 -0.40
N LEU A 61 0.93 13.58 -0.76
CA LEU A 61 -0.39 12.95 -0.68
C LEU A 61 -0.53 11.79 -1.66
N ARG A 62 0.11 11.86 -2.83
CA ARG A 62 0.14 10.77 -3.82
C ARG A 62 0.82 9.54 -3.25
N ASP A 63 1.97 9.72 -2.60
CA ASP A 63 2.69 8.62 -1.97
C ASP A 63 1.99 8.09 -0.72
N ALA A 64 1.43 8.96 0.13
CA ALA A 64 0.58 8.51 1.24
C ALA A 64 -0.60 7.66 0.73
N ALA A 65 -1.23 8.05 -0.37
CA ALA A 65 -2.32 7.29 -0.97
C ALA A 65 -1.84 5.94 -1.56
N ARG A 66 -0.63 5.89 -2.13
CA ARG A 66 0.01 4.65 -2.59
C ARG A 66 0.32 3.69 -1.43
N GLY A 67 0.61 4.22 -0.25
CA GLY A 67 0.80 3.43 0.97
C GLY A 67 -0.40 2.53 1.31
N PHE A 68 -1.64 3.01 1.12
CA PHE A 68 -2.83 2.15 1.32
C PHE A 68 -2.90 0.98 0.34
N VAL A 69 -2.40 1.17 -0.89
CA VAL A 69 -2.38 0.08 -1.88
C VAL A 69 -1.29 -0.93 -1.56
N VAL A 70 -0.13 -0.46 -1.07
CA VAL A 70 0.93 -1.33 -0.53
C VAL A 70 0.39 -2.19 0.61
N ASP A 71 -0.25 -1.58 1.61
CA ASP A 71 -0.87 -2.27 2.74
C ASP A 71 -1.90 -3.32 2.29
N ALA A 72 -2.76 -2.97 1.33
CA ALA A 72 -3.73 -3.92 0.78
C ALA A 72 -3.08 -5.11 0.05
N HIS A 73 -1.97 -4.91 -0.67
CA HIS A 73 -1.21 -6.02 -1.24
C HIS A 73 -0.54 -6.88 -0.15
N VAL A 74 -0.02 -6.25 0.91
CA VAL A 74 0.54 -6.95 2.09
C VAL A 74 -0.52 -7.84 2.74
N GLY A 75 -1.73 -7.32 2.98
CA GLY A 75 -2.84 -8.08 3.56
C GLY A 75 -3.35 -9.24 2.68
N LEU A 76 -3.00 -9.24 1.39
CA LEU A 76 -3.28 -10.35 0.45
C LEU A 76 -2.08 -11.31 0.27
N GLY A 77 -0.97 -11.11 0.98
CA GLY A 77 0.27 -11.87 0.80
C GLY A 77 1.01 -11.57 -0.52
N GLN A 78 0.65 -10.49 -1.21
CA GLN A 78 1.18 -10.09 -2.52
C GLN A 78 2.42 -9.19 -2.35
N TYR A 79 3.40 -9.70 -1.61
CA TYR A 79 4.55 -8.90 -1.17
C TYR A 79 5.44 -8.38 -2.31
N ALA A 80 5.60 -9.14 -3.39
CA ALA A 80 6.38 -8.68 -4.54
C ALA A 80 5.76 -7.42 -5.19
N GLN A 81 4.43 -7.39 -5.31
CA GLN A 81 3.66 -6.23 -5.80
C GLN A 81 3.76 -5.05 -4.82
N ALA A 82 3.66 -5.32 -3.52
CA ALA A 82 3.84 -4.32 -2.48
C ALA A 82 5.22 -3.65 -2.54
N LEU A 83 6.30 -4.44 -2.67
CA LEU A 83 7.67 -3.94 -2.85
C LEU A 83 7.83 -3.12 -4.13
N ALA A 84 7.28 -3.61 -5.25
CA ALA A 84 7.34 -2.90 -6.53
C ALA A 84 6.64 -1.54 -6.44
N LEU A 85 5.51 -1.44 -5.75
CA LEU A 85 4.81 -0.17 -5.53
C LEU A 85 5.59 0.77 -4.61
N ALA A 86 6.10 0.26 -3.48
CA ALA A 86 6.92 1.04 -2.56
C ALA A 86 8.13 1.65 -3.28
N SER A 87 8.84 0.86 -4.11
CA SER A 87 10.01 1.32 -4.84
C SER A 87 9.79 2.53 -5.77
N ARG A 88 8.53 2.77 -6.18
CA ARG A 88 8.14 3.87 -7.09
C ARG A 88 7.70 5.14 -6.37
N MET A 89 7.77 5.14 -5.03
CA MET A 89 7.44 6.30 -4.20
C MET A 89 8.58 7.33 -4.24
N GLU A 90 8.21 8.59 -4.41
CA GLU A 90 9.15 9.72 -4.47
C GLU A 90 9.64 10.07 -3.06
N SER A 91 8.73 10.12 -2.09
CA SER A 91 9.01 10.37 -0.69
C SER A 91 9.78 9.22 -0.05
N ALA A 92 11.02 9.50 0.36
CA ALA A 92 11.86 8.55 1.08
C ALA A 92 11.22 8.08 2.40
N TYR A 93 10.50 8.97 3.09
CA TYR A 93 9.84 8.64 4.35
C TYR A 93 8.70 7.65 4.14
N GLN A 94 7.81 7.93 3.19
CA GLN A 94 6.68 7.05 2.86
C GLN A 94 7.17 5.70 2.32
N ARG A 95 8.22 5.74 1.50
CA ARG A 95 8.86 4.54 0.97
C ARG A 95 9.47 3.67 2.07
N ALA A 96 10.16 4.27 3.04
CA ALA A 96 10.71 3.56 4.18
C ALA A 96 9.60 2.93 5.04
N LEU A 97 8.52 3.67 5.33
CA LEU A 97 7.37 3.11 6.05
C LEU A 97 6.79 1.89 5.32
N CYS A 98 6.53 2.00 4.02
CA CYS A 98 6.01 0.88 3.23
C CYS A 98 6.93 -0.34 3.24
N TYR A 99 8.25 -0.15 3.20
CA TYR A 99 9.19 -1.26 3.33
C TYR A 99 9.19 -1.89 4.73
N ALA A 100 9.00 -1.10 5.79
CA ALA A 100 8.90 -1.61 7.15
C ALA A 100 7.65 -2.48 7.34
N GLU A 101 6.50 -2.05 6.81
CA GLU A 101 5.25 -2.82 6.79
C GLU A 101 5.43 -4.16 6.07
N VAL A 102 5.97 -4.13 4.85
CA VAL A 102 6.22 -5.34 4.07
C VAL A 102 7.20 -6.27 4.80
N ARG A 103 8.28 -5.72 5.37
CA ARG A 103 9.25 -6.49 6.14
C ARG A 103 8.59 -7.19 7.32
N HIS A 104 7.79 -6.46 8.10
CA HIS A 104 7.10 -7.00 9.26
C HIS A 104 6.21 -8.17 8.84
N ALA A 105 5.40 -7.98 7.79
CA ALA A 105 4.49 -9.01 7.30
C ALA A 105 5.23 -10.24 6.73
N VAL A 106 6.24 -10.03 5.88
CA VAL A 106 7.01 -11.13 5.25
C VAL A 106 7.80 -11.93 6.27
N ARG A 107 8.28 -11.31 7.37
CA ARG A 107 8.98 -12.03 8.43
C ARG A 107 8.12 -13.13 9.04
N SER A 108 6.79 -12.94 9.06
CA SER A 108 5.82 -13.93 9.51
C SER A 108 5.55 -15.02 8.47
N ASP A 109 5.90 -14.82 7.20
CA ASP A 109 5.57 -15.68 6.05
C ASP A 109 6.77 -16.46 5.46
N VAL A 110 7.88 -16.55 6.21
CA VAL A 110 9.08 -17.41 5.95
C VAL A 110 9.91 -17.06 4.68
N ASP A 111 9.43 -16.21 3.76
CA ASP A 111 10.18 -15.83 2.54
C ASP A 111 11.35 -14.88 2.84
N LYS A 112 12.53 -15.47 3.01
CA LYS A 112 13.78 -14.73 3.26
C LYS A 112 14.21 -13.82 2.12
N THR A 113 13.84 -14.10 0.88
CA THR A 113 14.27 -13.28 -0.27
C THR A 113 13.50 -11.97 -0.30
N LEU A 114 12.19 -12.06 -0.09
CA LEU A 114 11.33 -10.89 0.02
C LEU A 114 11.64 -10.08 1.28
N ALA A 115 11.92 -10.75 2.42
CA ALA A 115 12.34 -10.08 3.64
C ALA A 115 13.63 -9.27 3.43
N ASN A 116 14.65 -9.88 2.82
CA ASN A 116 15.92 -9.20 2.51
C ASN A 116 15.72 -8.02 1.55
N SER A 117 14.80 -8.14 0.59
CA SER A 117 14.48 -7.07 -0.35
C SER A 117 13.77 -5.90 0.34
N ALA A 118 12.84 -6.19 1.26
CA ALA A 118 12.19 -5.19 2.09
C ALA A 118 13.19 -4.47 3.01
N ASP A 119 14.09 -5.23 3.65
CA ASP A 119 15.15 -4.67 4.49
C ASP A 119 16.10 -3.77 3.71
N ALA A 120 16.58 -4.22 2.54
CA ALA A 120 17.45 -3.41 1.69
C ALA A 120 16.75 -2.12 1.25
N GLY A 121 15.49 -2.21 0.83
CA GLY A 121 14.66 -1.05 0.48
C GLY A 121 14.49 -0.07 1.64
N PHE A 122 14.21 -0.59 2.84
CA PHE A 122 14.05 0.19 4.06
C PHE A 122 15.33 0.98 4.40
N VAL A 123 16.49 0.30 4.39
CA VAL A 123 17.78 0.93 4.69
C VAL A 123 18.08 2.06 3.70
N LEU A 124 17.96 1.79 2.39
CA LEU A 124 18.23 2.78 1.35
C LEU A 124 17.29 3.99 1.42
N ALA A 125 16.02 3.78 1.76
CA ALA A 125 15.06 4.87 1.92
C ALA A 125 15.35 5.70 3.18
N ARG A 126 15.66 5.05 4.30
CA ARG A 126 15.99 5.70 5.58
C ARG A 126 17.27 6.55 5.50
N GLU A 127 18.26 6.13 4.72
CA GLU A 127 19.51 6.87 4.53
C GLU A 127 19.33 8.22 3.83
N GLN A 128 18.24 8.38 3.06
CA GLN A 128 17.90 9.64 2.39
C GLN A 128 17.22 10.65 3.31
N LEU A 129 16.85 10.24 4.53
CA LEU A 129 16.18 11.10 5.51
C LEU A 129 17.18 11.90 6.34
N ASP A 130 16.79 13.15 6.63
CA ASP A 130 17.41 13.94 7.69
C ASP A 130 17.20 13.30 9.07
N SER A 131 17.90 13.83 10.08
CA SER A 131 17.89 13.27 11.44
C SER A 131 16.50 13.27 12.08
N ASP A 132 15.71 14.30 11.86
CA ASP A 132 14.40 14.45 12.51
C ASP A 132 13.39 13.49 11.87
N SER A 133 13.34 13.48 10.53
CA SER A 133 12.52 12.55 9.75
C SER A 133 12.87 11.09 10.04
N ARG A 134 14.15 10.78 10.28
CA ARG A 134 14.59 9.44 10.67
C ARG A 134 14.12 9.06 12.06
N ALA A 135 14.20 9.98 13.03
CA ALA A 135 13.72 9.72 14.39
C ALA A 135 12.20 9.47 14.41
N ASP A 136 11.44 10.23 13.61
CA ASP A 136 10.00 10.02 13.45
C ASP A 136 9.68 8.68 12.77
N LEU A 137 10.43 8.33 11.72
CA LEU A 137 10.32 7.02 11.08
C LEU A 137 10.56 5.90 12.09
N GLU A 138 11.61 5.99 12.92
CA GLU A 138 11.93 4.97 13.93
C GLU A 138 10.86 4.85 15.03
N ARG A 139 10.15 5.93 15.35
CA ARG A 139 8.97 5.85 16.22
C ARG A 139 7.83 5.10 15.53
N ALA A 140 7.54 5.42 14.28
CA ALA A 140 6.48 4.77 13.53
C ALA A 140 6.76 3.27 13.31
N VAL A 141 8.01 2.90 12.96
CA VAL A 141 8.42 1.50 12.76
C VAL A 141 8.28 0.68 14.03
N ARG A 142 8.57 1.26 15.20
CA ARG A 142 8.35 0.56 16.48
C ARG A 142 6.89 0.19 16.69
N LEU A 143 5.96 1.09 16.33
CA LEU A 143 4.53 0.80 16.42
C LEU A 143 4.13 -0.35 15.49
N ILE A 144 4.70 -0.43 14.29
CA ILE A 144 4.48 -1.54 13.35
C ILE A 144 5.00 -2.86 13.93
N GLU A 145 6.15 -2.84 14.60
CA GLU A 145 6.75 -4.05 15.17
C GLU A 145 6.08 -4.56 16.45
N GLU A 146 5.25 -3.72 17.07
CA GLU A 146 4.50 -4.02 18.29
C GLU A 146 3.07 -4.52 18.02
N ASP A 147 2.56 -4.37 16.79
CA ASP A 147 1.24 -4.87 16.33
C ASP A 147 1.30 -6.37 15.96
#